data_AF-A0A8H5MGP1-F1
#
_entry.id   AF-A0A8H5MGP1-F1
#
_cell.length_a   1.000
_cell.length_b   1.000
_cell.length_c   1.000
_cell.angle_alpha   90.00
_cell.angle_beta   90.00
_cell.angle_gamma   90.00
#
_symmetry.space_group_name_H-M   'P 1'
#
loop_
_entity.id
_entity.type
_entity.pdbx_description
1 polymer ?
#
loop_
_entity_poly.entity_id
_entity_poly.type
_entity_poly.pdbx_seq_one_letter_code
_entity_poly.pdbx_strand_id
1 'polypeptide(L)'
;MDFVPELSHLFNVLPKDRQTCLFTATLTPSIENVANAPPRPGKQKPFIHQMSEKVETVSTLKQSYILVPSHVRESYLLHFLCNPPESTLHLRHGPPDPSTKKKQSKPKKKESAEDEAPEQPPPTIIFCTRPRTAAYLTYLLKTLSIRSTALHSRLTQRERLTSLSLFRSSIVPVLISTDVGARGLDIEDVAIVINWDLPDEPEEYTHRVGRTARAGKGGVAVSFVTERDEERVLKIEDRIGVQLEELILPENKVLEKLNIVSTAKRLANMELHDSDFGKREKTNRLKALSDHNPTASLWKSPAGIQFSSSRLTAIWTSVCKITISQSQHSNGGSPICEDPSDSNVLVSISTTFYPGANLHTLPPDLALLSSDSVFFYVHSHMIFAASDNNFRSLVPSSPSKKQASNMVIHVPELSPVLNIILHAIYDMSCNHYSPSFETLSTAVNQLPLYGTPPKTRITPNTPLHALLLSHAPLFPLDVYTLAARHDMYELAVSASPHLLSFQLSNLTDEMAEAIGPKYLRRMFFLHIGRSDALKRPPHPHAPTPFCDFTDQKTLTRAWALASAYLAWDARPAMVAQCAFNPDLSTGFLESALAPLAEHLSCDLCKQGLKDRIKNLIVQWSVVKRRPSYTHI
;
A
#
# COMPACT_ATOMS: atom_id res chain seq x y z
N MET A 1 -3.94 24.60 18.54
CA MET A 1 -3.92 23.23 19.12
C MET A 1 -4.86 23.25 20.31
N ASP A 2 -6.14 22.99 20.11
CA ASP A 2 -7.14 23.19 21.16
C ASP A 2 -7.52 21.88 21.83
N PHE A 3 -6.67 21.45 22.78
CA PHE A 3 -7.02 20.42 23.77
C PHE A 3 -7.95 20.95 24.88
N VAL A 4 -8.52 22.15 24.67
CA VAL A 4 -9.38 22.85 25.61
C VAL A 4 -10.62 22.03 26.02
N PRO A 5 -11.36 21.37 25.10
CA PRO A 5 -12.54 20.60 25.49
C PRO A 5 -12.16 19.37 26.33
N GLU A 6 -11.08 18.67 26.00
CA GLU A 6 -10.60 17.51 26.76
C GLU A 6 -10.09 17.91 28.14
N LEU A 7 -9.30 18.99 28.23
CA LEU A 7 -8.83 19.52 29.51
C LEU A 7 -9.97 20.01 30.39
N SER A 8 -10.99 20.64 29.81
CA SER A 8 -12.18 21.10 30.54
C SER A 8 -12.97 19.93 31.12
N HIS A 9 -13.12 18.85 30.34
CA HIS A 9 -13.74 17.62 30.84
C HIS A 9 -12.94 17.01 32.00
N LEU A 10 -11.62 16.87 31.84
CA LEU A 10 -10.74 16.35 32.90
C LEU A 10 -10.80 17.21 34.16
N PHE A 11 -10.78 18.54 34.05
CA PHE A 11 -10.87 19.43 35.19
C PHE A 11 -12.20 19.37 35.93
N ASN A 12 -13.28 18.98 35.25
CA ASN A 12 -14.60 18.77 35.87
C ASN A 12 -14.70 17.45 36.63
N VAL A 13 -14.00 16.40 36.15
CA VAL A 13 -14.03 15.06 36.79
C VAL A 13 -13.01 14.96 37.93
N LEU A 14 -11.88 15.66 37.85
CA LEU A 14 -10.83 15.59 38.85
C LEU A 14 -11.26 16.23 40.20
N PRO A 15 -10.78 15.70 41.34
CA PRO A 15 -11.06 16.26 42.66
C PRO A 15 -10.76 17.76 42.74
N LYS A 16 -11.67 18.52 43.38
CA LYS A 16 -11.51 19.97 43.55
C LYS A 16 -10.30 20.29 44.44
N ASP A 17 -10.14 19.51 45.50
CA ASP A 17 -8.98 19.55 46.38
C ASP A 17 -7.83 18.73 45.78
N ARG A 18 -6.88 19.43 45.17
CA ARG A 18 -5.72 18.85 44.50
C ARG A 18 -4.61 19.88 44.39
N GLN A 19 -3.38 19.42 44.52
CA GLN A 19 -2.20 20.15 44.07
C GLN A 19 -2.18 20.17 42.53
N THR A 20 -1.97 21.34 41.93
CA THR A 20 -1.89 21.50 40.48
C THR A 20 -0.49 22.01 40.13
N CYS A 21 0.26 21.21 39.39
CA CYS A 21 1.58 21.56 38.87
C CYS A 21 1.49 21.62 37.35
N LEU A 22 1.89 22.73 36.75
CA LEU A 22 1.96 22.92 35.30
C LEU A 22 3.43 23.05 34.91
N PHE A 23 3.89 22.16 34.05
CA PHE A 23 5.26 22.19 33.53
C PHE A 23 5.21 22.57 32.06
N THR A 24 5.97 23.60 31.68
CA THR A 24 6.15 23.97 30.28
C THR A 24 7.61 24.29 30.02
N ALA A 25 8.09 23.91 28.84
CA ALA A 25 9.40 24.31 28.36
C ALA A 25 9.39 25.70 27.70
N THR A 26 8.22 26.15 27.23
CA THR A 26 8.04 27.43 26.53
C THR A 26 6.92 28.24 27.17
N LEU A 27 7.16 29.53 27.37
CA LEU A 27 6.14 30.45 27.86
C LEU A 27 5.34 30.95 26.66
N THR A 28 4.08 30.52 26.57
CA THR A 28 3.15 31.01 25.54
C THR A 28 2.20 32.04 26.16
N PRO A 29 1.62 32.97 25.37
CA PRO A 29 0.67 33.96 25.89
C PRO A 29 -0.51 33.33 26.64
N SER A 30 -0.95 32.14 26.21
CA SER A 30 -2.01 31.39 26.88
C SER A 30 -1.59 30.93 28.29
N ILE A 31 -0.33 30.52 28.47
CA ILE A 31 0.20 30.14 29.78
C ILE A 31 0.42 31.37 30.65
N GLU A 32 0.88 32.48 30.09
CA GLU A 32 0.97 33.76 30.80
C GLU A 32 -0.39 34.23 31.32
N ASN A 33 -1.43 34.11 30.50
CA ASN A 33 -2.79 34.44 30.91
C ASN A 33 -3.28 33.55 32.06
N VAL A 34 -2.96 32.25 32.05
CA VAL A 34 -3.29 31.32 33.14
C VAL A 34 -2.47 31.61 34.39
N ALA A 35 -1.19 31.94 34.23
CA ALA A 35 -0.29 32.31 35.31
C ALA A 35 -0.73 33.60 36.01
N ASN A 36 -1.25 34.56 35.23
CA ASN A 36 -1.71 35.86 35.71
C ASN A 36 -3.20 35.89 36.10
N ALA A 37 -3.96 34.83 35.82
CA ALA A 37 -5.38 34.76 36.14
C ALA A 37 -5.62 34.81 37.67
N PRO A 38 -6.72 35.45 38.11
CA PRO A 38 -7.07 35.47 39.53
C PRO A 38 -7.33 34.04 40.04
N PRO A 39 -6.92 33.73 41.28
CA PRO A 39 -7.09 32.40 41.84
C PRO A 39 -8.58 32.04 41.95
N ARG A 40 -8.92 30.79 41.64
CA ARG A 40 -10.28 30.28 41.84
C ARG A 40 -10.64 30.29 43.33
N PRO A 41 -11.93 30.44 43.70
CA PRO A 41 -12.36 30.49 45.10
C PRO A 41 -11.83 29.28 45.88
N GLY A 42 -11.08 29.53 46.97
CA GLY A 42 -10.49 28.49 47.80
C GLY A 42 -9.11 27.96 47.38
N LYS A 43 -8.46 28.52 46.34
CA LYS A 43 -7.08 28.17 45.94
C LYS A 43 -6.12 29.35 46.09
N GLN A 44 -4.86 29.06 46.35
CA GLN A 44 -3.79 30.07 46.39
C GLN A 44 -3.35 30.47 44.98
N LYS A 45 -2.71 31.63 44.86
CA LYS A 45 -2.09 32.09 43.61
C LYS A 45 -1.02 31.07 43.18
N PRO A 46 -0.94 30.69 41.89
CA PRO A 46 0.09 29.77 41.42
C PRO A 46 1.48 30.35 41.67
N PHE A 47 2.37 29.53 42.25
CA PHE A 47 3.80 29.82 42.30
C PHE A 47 4.40 29.61 40.90
N ILE A 48 5.06 30.63 40.38
CA ILE A 48 5.65 30.62 39.04
C ILE A 48 7.16 30.71 39.20
N HIS A 49 7.85 29.70 38.67
CA HIS A 49 9.30 29.71 38.55
C HIS A 49 9.64 29.69 37.06
N GLN A 50 10.21 30.79 36.58
CA GLN A 50 10.65 30.94 35.20
C GLN A 50 12.17 31.04 35.17
N MET A 51 12.80 30.14 34.41
CA MET A 51 14.20 30.27 34.05
C MET A 51 14.28 31.04 32.74
N SER A 52 14.58 32.33 32.84
CA SER A 52 14.67 33.23 31.69
C SER A 52 16.07 33.16 31.07
N GLU A 53 16.38 32.07 30.37
CA GLU A 53 17.48 32.11 29.41
C GLU A 53 16.91 32.57 28.07
N LYS A 54 17.41 33.70 27.55
CA LYS A 54 17.17 34.05 26.16
C LYS A 54 17.81 32.94 25.31
N VAL A 55 16.98 32.13 24.67
CA VAL A 55 17.42 31.11 23.72
C VAL A 55 17.88 31.81 22.44
N GLU A 56 19.00 32.52 22.54
CA GLU A 56 19.72 33.08 21.40
C GLU A 56 20.78 32.07 20.99
N THR A 57 21.00 31.92 19.69
CA THR A 57 22.08 31.10 19.17
C THR A 57 23.42 31.67 19.64
N VAL A 58 24.31 30.81 20.14
CA VAL A 58 25.63 31.24 20.64
C VAL A 58 26.44 31.86 19.51
N SER A 59 27.14 32.97 19.76
CA SER A 59 27.93 33.69 18.75
C SER A 59 29.08 32.86 18.15
N THR A 60 29.51 31.78 18.82
CA THR A 60 30.55 30.85 18.33
C THR A 60 30.01 29.80 17.35
N LEU A 61 28.69 29.73 17.13
CA LEU A 61 28.04 28.78 16.25
C LEU A 61 28.04 29.27 14.80
N LYS A 62 28.62 28.48 13.89
CA LYS A 62 28.51 28.71 12.45
C LYS A 62 27.26 28.02 11.92
N GLN A 63 26.36 28.80 11.32
CA GLN A 63 25.07 28.32 10.80
C GLN A 63 25.02 28.55 9.30
N SER A 64 24.78 27.49 8.53
CA SER A 64 24.67 27.57 7.08
C SER A 64 23.58 26.65 6.54
N TYR A 65 23.21 26.85 5.28
CA TYR A 65 22.33 25.94 4.56
C TYR A 65 23.03 25.37 3.32
N ILE A 66 22.61 24.18 2.89
CA ILE A 66 22.99 23.63 1.58
C ILE A 66 21.69 23.51 0.79
N LEU A 67 21.62 24.19 -0.35
CA LEU A 67 20.53 24.02 -1.30
C LEU A 67 20.74 22.72 -2.07
N VAL A 68 19.79 21.79 -1.98
CA VAL A 68 19.94 20.46 -2.57
C VAL A 68 18.65 20.02 -3.28
N PRO A 69 18.73 19.52 -4.52
CA PRO A 69 17.57 18.90 -5.17
C PRO A 69 17.12 17.67 -4.40
N SER A 70 15.81 17.55 -4.18
CA SER A 70 15.20 16.49 -3.35
C SER A 70 15.65 15.05 -3.68
N HIS A 71 16.02 14.75 -4.92
CA HIS A 71 16.32 13.39 -5.41
C HIS A 71 17.78 12.94 -5.19
N VAL A 72 18.72 13.86 -4.96
CA VAL A 72 20.15 13.58 -4.74
C VAL A 72 20.63 13.90 -3.32
N ARG A 73 19.70 14.25 -2.43
CA ARG A 73 19.97 14.71 -1.05
C ARG A 73 20.88 13.78 -0.26
N GLU A 74 20.73 12.46 -0.44
CA GLU A 74 21.57 11.46 0.23
C GLU A 74 23.04 11.54 -0.20
N SER A 75 23.32 11.88 -1.46
CA SER A 75 24.69 12.00 -1.97
C SER A 75 25.39 13.21 -1.36
N TYR A 76 24.68 14.32 -1.22
CA TYR A 76 25.17 15.52 -0.53
C TYR A 76 25.47 15.22 0.94
N LEU A 77 24.59 14.48 1.62
CA LEU A 77 24.82 14.06 3.01
C LEU A 77 26.07 13.20 3.15
N LEU A 78 26.24 12.17 2.30
CA LEU A 78 27.43 11.34 2.33
C LEU A 78 28.70 12.16 2.06
N HIS A 79 28.65 13.05 1.06
CA HIS A 79 29.79 13.91 0.73
C HIS A 79 30.18 14.79 1.91
N PHE A 80 29.21 15.44 2.56
CA PHE A 80 29.42 16.31 3.71
C PHE A 80 29.97 15.55 4.92
N LEU A 81 29.44 14.35 5.23
CA LEU A 81 29.94 13.53 6.34
C LEU A 81 31.39 13.05 6.12
N CYS A 82 31.77 12.73 4.88
CA CYS A 82 33.16 12.38 4.56
C CYS A 82 34.09 13.59 4.58
N ASN A 83 33.59 14.78 4.22
CA ASN A 83 34.36 16.02 4.10
C ASN A 83 33.76 17.13 4.99
N PRO A 84 33.78 16.95 6.32
CA PRO A 84 33.26 17.95 7.24
C PRO A 84 34.19 19.17 7.28
N PRO A 85 33.72 20.33 7.77
CA PRO A 85 34.52 21.54 7.86
C PRO A 85 35.79 21.34 8.68
N GLU A 86 36.90 21.97 8.27
CA GLU A 86 38.21 21.83 8.91
C GLU A 86 38.19 22.12 10.42
N SER A 87 37.35 23.08 10.83
CA SER A 87 37.16 23.44 12.24
C SER A 87 36.65 22.29 13.11
N THR A 88 36.12 21.22 12.54
CA THR A 88 35.55 20.07 13.26
C THR A 88 36.40 18.80 13.16
N LEU A 89 37.42 18.78 12.29
CA LEU A 89 38.22 17.57 12.04
C LEU A 89 38.95 17.06 13.28
N HIS A 90 39.41 17.96 14.15
CA HIS A 90 40.10 17.62 15.39
C HIS A 90 39.22 16.87 16.42
N LEU A 91 37.90 16.88 16.22
CA LEU A 91 36.92 16.19 17.07
C LEU A 91 36.60 14.77 16.56
N ARG A 92 37.27 14.30 15.50
CA ARG A 92 37.12 12.92 15.02
C ARG A 92 37.69 11.93 16.03
N HIS A 93 36.90 10.92 16.35
CA HIS A 93 37.33 9.78 17.17
C HIS A 93 37.42 8.52 16.32
N GLY A 94 38.58 7.85 16.39
CA GLY A 94 38.78 6.53 15.79
C GLY A 94 37.88 5.46 16.43
N PRO A 95 37.66 4.32 15.76
CA PRO A 95 36.98 3.20 16.39
C PRO A 95 37.73 2.78 17.67
N PRO A 96 37.02 2.39 18.74
CA PRO A 96 37.67 1.95 19.97
C PRO A 96 38.60 0.77 19.65
N ASP A 97 39.87 0.88 20.03
CA ASP A 97 40.83 -0.21 19.85
C ASP A 97 40.32 -1.46 20.59
N PRO A 98 40.27 -2.64 19.94
CA PRO A 98 40.02 -3.88 20.66
C PRO A 98 41.12 -4.03 21.72
N SER A 99 40.71 -4.19 22.97
CA SER A 99 41.57 -4.15 24.14
C SER A 99 42.74 -5.16 24.07
N THR A 100 43.89 -4.77 23.52
CA THR A 100 45.18 -5.46 23.70
C THR A 100 46.39 -4.54 23.44
N LYS A 101 47.06 -4.18 24.54
CA LYS A 101 48.48 -3.83 24.76
C LYS A 101 49.21 -2.95 23.70
N LYS A 102 49.51 -1.72 24.14
CA LYS A 102 50.46 -0.75 23.55
C LYS A 102 51.76 -1.39 23.00
N LYS A 103 52.10 -1.07 21.76
CA LYS A 103 53.49 -0.85 21.31
C LYS A 103 53.53 0.31 20.31
N GLN A 104 54.36 1.30 20.61
CA GLN A 104 54.60 2.49 19.80
C GLN A 104 55.37 2.14 18.52
N SER A 105 54.96 2.67 17.37
CA SER A 105 55.86 2.88 16.22
C SER A 105 55.39 4.02 15.31
N LYS A 106 56.39 4.73 14.78
CA LYS A 106 56.40 6.01 14.05
C LYS A 106 55.71 6.00 12.67
N PRO A 107 55.39 7.19 12.10
CA PRO A 107 54.50 7.33 10.95
C PRO A 107 55.18 6.98 9.62
N LYS A 108 54.50 6.21 8.77
CA LYS A 108 54.87 5.98 7.37
C LYS A 108 53.74 6.47 6.46
N LYS A 109 54.10 7.44 5.62
CA LYS A 109 53.36 7.97 4.47
C LYS A 109 53.36 6.91 3.36
N LYS A 110 52.22 6.58 2.75
CA LYS A 110 52.15 6.16 1.33
C LYS A 110 50.71 6.04 0.81
N GLU A 111 50.52 6.62 -0.36
CA GLU A 111 49.39 6.47 -1.27
C GLU A 111 49.20 5.01 -1.72
N SER A 112 47.95 4.56 -1.69
CA SER A 112 47.34 3.67 -2.70
C SER A 112 45.82 3.70 -2.46
N ALA A 113 45.09 4.32 -3.38
CA ALA A 113 43.64 4.39 -3.38
C ALA A 113 43.09 3.14 -4.06
N GLU A 114 42.36 2.34 -3.29
CA GLU A 114 41.33 1.34 -3.65
C GLU A 114 41.30 0.34 -2.47
N ASP A 115 40.19 0.32 -1.71
CA ASP A 115 39.90 -0.43 -0.46
C ASP A 115 40.17 0.21 0.91
N GLU A 116 40.34 1.53 1.05
CA GLU A 116 40.21 2.17 2.37
C GLU A 116 38.74 2.46 2.73
N ALA A 117 38.31 1.95 3.90
CA ALA A 117 37.01 2.25 4.47
C ALA A 117 36.84 3.77 4.68
N PRO A 118 35.64 4.35 4.46
CA PRO A 118 35.45 5.79 4.55
C PRO A 118 35.75 6.29 5.96
N GLU A 119 36.53 7.38 6.02
CA GLU A 119 36.87 8.03 7.27
C GLU A 119 35.59 8.49 7.99
N GLN A 120 35.55 8.26 9.30
CA GLN A 120 34.34 8.49 10.09
C GLN A 120 34.20 9.98 10.43
N PRO A 121 32.97 10.53 10.40
CA PRO A 121 32.75 11.94 10.71
C PRO A 121 33.01 12.25 12.21
N PRO A 122 33.23 13.52 12.56
CA PRO A 122 33.12 14.01 13.93
C PRO A 122 31.74 13.67 14.55
N PRO A 123 31.60 13.75 15.88
CA PRO A 123 30.31 13.60 16.56
C PRO A 123 29.23 14.48 15.93
N THR A 124 28.29 13.83 15.23
CA THR A 124 27.29 14.48 14.39
C THR A 124 25.89 14.03 14.80
N ILE A 125 24.97 14.97 14.98
CA ILE A 125 23.55 14.67 15.14
C ILE A 125 22.79 15.09 13.88
N ILE A 126 21.92 14.22 13.39
CA ILE A 126 21.07 14.46 12.21
C ILE A 126 19.62 14.49 12.66
N PHE A 127 18.93 15.62 12.49
CA PHE A 127 17.52 15.78 12.81
C PHE A 127 16.62 15.57 11.60
N CYS A 128 15.61 14.70 11.73
CA CYS A 128 14.57 14.51 10.72
C CYS A 128 13.19 14.41 11.37
N THR A 129 12.13 14.74 10.62
CA THR A 129 10.78 14.88 11.19
C THR A 129 10.16 13.52 11.53
N ARG A 130 10.36 12.52 10.66
CA ARG A 130 9.65 11.23 10.74
C ARG A 130 10.55 10.10 11.27
N PRO A 131 10.07 9.25 12.20
CA PRO A 131 10.82 8.08 12.68
C PRO A 131 11.26 7.13 11.56
N ARG A 132 10.45 7.01 10.49
CA ARG A 132 10.80 6.20 9.31
C ARG A 132 12.02 6.74 8.58
N THR A 133 12.13 8.06 8.46
CA THR A 133 13.30 8.71 7.86
C THR A 133 14.53 8.45 8.71
N ALA A 134 14.41 8.55 10.03
CA ALA A 134 15.52 8.27 10.95
C ALA A 134 16.05 6.83 10.82
N ALA A 135 15.14 5.85 10.78
CA ALA A 135 15.50 4.46 10.54
C ALA A 135 16.12 4.25 9.14
N TYR A 136 15.51 4.82 8.10
CA TYR A 136 16.01 4.75 6.72
C TYR A 136 17.44 5.30 6.61
N LEU A 137 17.70 6.51 7.12
CA LEU A 137 19.03 7.13 7.08
C LEU A 137 20.06 6.30 7.86
N THR A 138 19.65 5.65 8.94
CA THR A 138 20.54 4.78 9.72
C THR A 138 20.96 3.57 8.89
N TYR A 139 20.03 2.90 8.21
CA TYR A 139 20.36 1.78 7.32
C TYR A 139 21.20 2.23 6.12
N LEU A 140 20.86 3.38 5.52
CA LEU A 140 21.58 3.97 4.41
C LEU A 140 23.05 4.22 4.80
N LEU A 141 23.29 4.95 5.88
CA LEU A 141 24.64 5.31 6.32
C LEU A 141 25.45 4.07 6.73
N LYS A 142 24.83 3.09 7.41
CA LYS A 142 25.49 1.81 7.72
C LYS A 142 25.91 1.04 6.47
N THR A 143 25.06 1.03 5.44
CA THR A 143 25.38 0.40 4.14
C THR A 143 26.53 1.12 3.43
N LEU A 144 26.65 2.43 3.66
CA LEU A 144 27.75 3.28 3.18
C LEU A 144 28.96 3.28 4.12
N SER A 145 29.05 2.32 5.05
CA SER A 145 30.14 2.17 6.02
C SER A 145 30.36 3.37 6.96
N ILE A 146 29.34 4.21 7.15
CA ILE A 146 29.31 5.25 8.18
C ILE A 146 28.56 4.71 9.41
N ARG A 147 29.28 4.59 10.53
CA ARG A 147 28.70 4.13 11.80
C ARG A 147 27.64 5.13 12.27
N SER A 148 26.40 4.66 12.34
CA SER A 148 25.26 5.49 12.75
C SER A 148 24.30 4.71 13.65
N THR A 149 23.55 5.45 14.48
CA THR A 149 22.48 4.90 15.31
C THR A 149 21.27 5.84 15.30
N ALA A 150 20.10 5.30 15.63
CA ALA A 150 18.83 6.03 15.61
C ALA A 150 18.32 6.33 17.03
N LEU A 151 17.57 7.43 17.16
CA LEU A 151 16.83 7.81 18.35
C LEU A 151 15.47 8.40 17.97
N HIS A 152 14.42 7.57 18.01
CA HIS A 152 13.06 7.96 17.65
C HIS A 152 12.02 7.19 18.46
N SER A 153 10.76 7.64 18.44
CA SER A 153 9.65 7.08 19.23
C SER A 153 9.37 5.60 19.00
N ARG A 154 9.76 5.03 17.85
CA ARG A 154 9.57 3.61 17.53
C ARG A 154 10.60 2.66 18.16
N LEU A 155 11.65 3.18 18.81
CA LEU A 155 12.59 2.36 19.58
C LEU A 155 12.05 2.16 21.00
N THR A 156 12.29 0.98 21.56
CA THR A 156 12.04 0.72 22.98
C THR A 156 12.93 1.61 23.84
N GLN A 157 12.52 1.87 25.10
CA GLN A 157 13.32 2.70 26.01
C GLN A 157 14.74 2.13 26.19
N ARG A 158 14.89 0.81 26.26
CA ARG A 158 16.20 0.14 26.34
C ARG A 158 17.05 0.42 25.11
N GLU A 159 16.50 0.28 23.90
CA GLU A 159 17.22 0.58 22.66
C GLU A 159 17.60 2.07 22.58
N ARG A 160 16.73 2.99 23.01
CA ARG A 160 17.02 4.43 23.07
C ARG A 160 18.23 4.71 23.98
N LEU A 161 18.25 4.11 25.17
CA LEU A 161 19.37 4.25 26.11
C LEU A 161 20.66 3.65 25.55
N THR A 162 20.59 2.49 24.89
CA THR A 162 21.76 1.90 24.20
C THR A 162 22.28 2.81 23.09
N SER A 163 21.41 3.34 22.22
CA SER A 163 21.80 4.28 21.16
C SER A 163 22.50 5.52 21.71
N LEU A 164 21.95 6.11 22.79
CA LEU A 164 22.57 7.26 23.45
C LEU A 164 23.91 6.91 24.07
N SER A 165 24.02 5.74 24.72
CA SER A 165 25.27 5.29 25.31
C SER A 165 26.35 5.06 24.26
N LEU A 166 26.01 4.51 23.09
CA LEU A 166 26.93 4.30 21.98
C LEU A 166 27.42 5.60 21.36
N PHE A 167 26.55 6.62 21.30
CA PHE A 167 26.90 7.94 20.80
C PHE A 167 27.79 8.70 21.79
N ARG A 168 27.41 8.74 23.07
CA ARG A 168 28.18 9.42 24.14
C ARG A 168 29.57 8.83 24.35
N SER A 169 29.74 7.53 24.13
CA SER A 169 31.05 6.88 24.19
C SER A 169 31.89 7.04 22.92
N SER A 170 31.41 7.81 21.93
CA SER A 170 32.01 8.00 20.60
C SER A 170 32.24 6.70 19.82
N ILE A 171 31.62 5.59 20.24
CA ILE A 171 31.61 4.31 19.51
C ILE A 171 30.81 4.45 18.21
N VAL A 172 29.80 5.32 18.19
CA VAL A 172 29.04 5.66 17.01
C VAL A 172 29.09 7.18 16.83
N PRO A 173 29.72 7.70 15.77
CA PRO A 173 29.89 9.13 15.55
C PRO A 173 28.62 9.83 15.06
N VAL A 174 27.65 9.11 14.48
CA VAL A 174 26.43 9.72 13.92
C VAL A 174 25.19 9.25 14.67
N LEU A 175 24.44 10.19 15.24
CA LEU A 175 23.14 9.97 15.85
C LEU A 175 22.04 10.59 15.00
N ILE A 176 21.11 9.78 14.50
CA ILE A 176 19.96 10.26 13.74
C ILE A 176 18.74 10.29 14.66
N SER A 177 18.15 11.46 14.86
CA SER A 177 17.04 11.63 15.80
C SER A 177 15.86 12.41 15.23
N THR A 178 14.68 12.10 15.75
CA THR A 178 13.49 12.95 15.64
C THR A 178 13.39 13.86 16.84
N ASP A 179 12.75 15.02 16.73
CA ASP A 179 12.63 15.98 17.83
C ASP A 179 12.03 15.39 19.10
N VAL A 180 10.94 14.62 18.97
CA VAL A 180 10.31 13.89 20.09
C VAL A 180 11.29 12.90 20.73
N GLY A 181 12.19 12.33 19.94
CA GLY A 181 13.19 11.36 20.38
C GLY A 181 14.31 11.99 21.21
N ALA A 182 14.70 13.24 20.90
CA ALA A 182 15.80 14.00 21.51
C ALA A 182 15.37 14.96 22.63
N ARG A 183 14.09 15.36 22.69
CA ARG A 183 13.58 16.25 23.76
C ARG A 183 13.79 15.62 25.15
N GLY A 184 14.28 16.42 26.09
CA GLY A 184 14.54 15.99 27.47
C GLY A 184 15.78 15.10 27.65
N LEU A 185 16.60 14.93 26.60
CA LEU A 185 17.87 14.22 26.68
C LEU A 185 19.01 15.21 26.57
N ASP A 186 19.94 15.11 27.51
CA ASP A 186 21.15 15.90 27.48
C ASP A 186 22.19 15.24 26.57
N ILE A 187 22.48 15.85 25.43
CA ILE A 187 23.41 15.31 24.44
C ILE A 187 24.54 16.33 24.35
N GLU A 188 25.56 16.14 25.18
CA GLU A 188 26.77 16.96 25.23
C GLU A 188 27.78 16.48 24.17
N ASP A 189 28.73 17.36 23.80
CA ASP A 189 29.84 17.07 22.87
C ASP A 189 29.49 16.75 21.41
N VAL A 190 28.48 17.43 20.85
CA VAL A 190 28.21 17.37 19.40
C VAL A 190 29.02 18.42 18.64
N ALA A 191 29.82 17.99 17.67
CA ALA A 191 30.61 18.87 16.80
C ALA A 191 29.75 19.47 15.67
N ILE A 192 28.85 18.65 15.11
CA ILE A 192 28.06 19.01 13.93
C ILE A 192 26.58 18.70 14.15
N VAL A 193 25.72 19.68 13.91
CA VAL A 193 24.26 19.49 13.82
C VAL A 193 23.86 19.57 12.36
N ILE A 194 23.18 18.55 11.86
CA ILE A 194 22.60 18.52 10.52
C ILE A 194 21.08 18.52 10.66
N ASN A 195 20.42 19.56 10.17
CA ASN A 195 18.98 19.52 9.95
C ASN A 195 18.73 18.84 8.62
N TRP A 196 18.47 17.53 8.67
CA TRP A 196 18.05 16.80 7.47
C TRP A 196 16.69 17.30 7.04
N ASP A 197 15.70 17.44 7.92
CA ASP A 197 14.45 18.15 7.58
C ASP A 197 14.41 19.45 8.38
N LEU A 198 14.03 20.57 7.77
CA LEU A 198 13.83 21.81 8.52
C LEU A 198 12.65 21.66 9.49
N PRO A 199 12.76 22.19 10.73
CA PRO A 199 11.64 22.17 11.66
C PRO A 199 10.49 23.02 11.13
N ASP A 200 9.26 22.63 11.46
CA ASP A 200 8.07 23.40 11.09
C ASP A 200 7.95 24.69 11.92
N GLU A 201 8.44 24.66 13.17
CA GLU A 201 8.44 25.82 14.09
C GLU A 201 9.88 26.32 14.33
N PRO A 202 10.13 27.63 14.29
CA PRO A 202 11.47 28.20 14.41
C PRO A 202 12.07 28.04 15.82
N GLU A 203 11.25 27.90 16.87
CA GLU A 203 11.74 27.57 18.22
C GLU A 203 12.46 26.22 18.24
N GLU A 204 11.96 25.25 17.47
CA GLU A 204 12.59 23.93 17.40
C GLU A 204 13.96 24.00 16.72
N TYR A 205 14.15 24.90 15.74
CA TYR A 205 15.46 25.13 15.14
C TYR A 205 16.50 25.52 16.19
N THR A 206 16.19 26.50 17.03
CA THR A 206 17.09 26.96 18.10
C THR A 206 17.43 25.83 19.08
N HIS A 207 16.46 24.96 19.40
CA HIS A 207 16.68 23.79 20.26
C HIS A 207 17.57 22.70 19.62
N ARG A 208 17.51 22.55 18.29
CA ARG A 208 18.32 21.60 17.52
C ARG A 208 19.76 22.09 17.42
N VAL A 209 19.97 23.33 17.00
CA VAL A 209 21.32 23.88 16.82
C VAL A 209 22.01 24.13 18.16
N GLY A 210 21.23 24.40 19.21
CA GLY A 210 21.71 24.43 20.60
C GLY A 210 22.21 23.09 21.15
N ARG A 211 22.32 22.03 20.34
CA ARG A 211 23.02 20.77 20.69
C ARG A 211 24.53 20.86 20.47
N THR A 212 25.00 21.82 19.69
CA THR A 212 26.42 22.11 19.49
C THR A 212 26.79 23.46 20.10
N ALA A 213 28.06 23.87 19.99
CA ALA A 213 28.60 25.12 20.50
C ALA A 213 28.31 25.39 22.00
N ARG A 214 28.23 24.33 22.81
CA ARG A 214 28.02 24.43 24.27
C ARG A 214 29.35 24.62 25.00
N ALA A 215 29.29 25.22 26.20
CA ALA A 215 30.43 25.41 27.09
C ALA A 215 31.64 26.15 26.45
N GLY A 216 31.38 27.14 25.58
CA GLY A 216 32.42 27.97 24.96
C GLY A 216 33.18 27.31 23.80
N LYS A 217 32.81 26.09 23.39
CA LYS A 217 33.35 25.43 22.20
C LYS A 217 32.72 26.01 20.92
N GLY A 218 33.44 25.96 19.81
CA GLY A 218 32.87 26.22 18.48
C GLY A 218 31.96 25.06 18.04
N GLY A 219 31.01 25.33 17.16
CA GLY A 219 30.09 24.32 16.61
C GLY A 219 29.66 24.67 15.20
N VAL A 220 29.23 23.67 14.43
CA VAL A 220 28.70 23.86 13.08
C VAL A 220 27.28 23.30 13.02
N ALA A 221 26.35 24.12 12.51
CA ALA A 221 24.99 23.71 12.17
C ALA A 221 24.74 23.89 10.68
N VAL A 222 24.32 22.83 9.99
CA VAL A 222 24.03 22.86 8.55
C VAL A 222 22.60 22.38 8.30
N SER A 223 21.85 23.13 7.50
CA SER A 223 20.47 22.78 7.15
C SER A 223 20.34 22.41 5.68
N PHE A 224 19.77 21.24 5.39
CA PHE A 224 19.52 20.81 4.02
C PHE A 224 18.21 21.41 3.53
N VAL A 225 18.30 22.36 2.60
CA VAL A 225 17.15 23.10 2.07
C VAL A 225 16.77 22.53 0.71
N THR A 226 15.50 22.22 0.51
CA THR A 226 14.94 21.83 -0.80
C THR A 226 14.11 22.96 -1.39
N GLU A 227 13.67 22.79 -2.64
CA GLU A 227 12.79 23.74 -3.33
C GLU A 227 11.44 24.03 -2.63
N ARG A 228 11.12 23.34 -1.54
CA ARG A 228 9.86 23.46 -0.78
C ARG A 228 10.00 24.14 0.57
N ASP A 229 11.21 24.55 0.94
CA ASP A 229 11.54 24.97 2.29
C ASP A 229 11.71 26.49 2.46
N GLU A 230 11.50 27.28 1.41
CA GLU A 230 11.66 28.74 1.41
C GLU A 230 10.94 29.42 2.59
N GLU A 231 9.65 29.11 2.79
CA GLU A 231 8.85 29.68 3.88
C GLU A 231 9.42 29.34 5.27
N ARG A 232 9.96 28.12 5.44
CA ARG A 232 10.55 27.67 6.72
C ARG A 232 11.86 28.40 6.99
N VAL A 233 12.69 28.58 5.96
CA VAL A 233 13.96 29.32 6.07
C VAL A 233 13.71 30.76 6.52
N LEU A 234 12.78 31.46 5.87
CA LEU A 234 12.44 32.85 6.21
C LEU A 234 11.96 32.99 7.66
N LYS A 235 11.10 32.08 8.15
CA LYS A 235 10.64 32.08 9.55
C LYS A 235 11.78 31.84 10.54
N ILE A 236 12.75 30.99 10.17
CA ILE A 236 13.90 30.71 11.01
C ILE A 236 14.84 31.92 11.05
N GLU A 237 15.13 32.54 9.91
CA GLU A 237 15.97 33.73 9.81
C GLU A 237 15.40 34.91 10.60
N ASP A 238 14.09 35.14 10.49
CA ASP A 238 13.37 36.14 11.28
C ASP A 238 13.51 35.89 12.79
N ARG A 239 13.46 34.62 13.21
CA ARG A 239 13.60 34.23 14.62
C ARG A 239 15.02 34.40 15.15
N ILE A 240 16.03 33.98 14.39
CA ILE A 240 17.43 34.05 14.81
C ILE A 240 18.04 35.45 14.60
N GLY A 241 17.40 36.29 13.78
CA GLY A 241 17.86 37.65 13.47
C GLY A 241 19.12 37.68 12.59
N VAL A 242 19.41 36.60 11.88
CA VAL A 242 20.62 36.41 11.05
C VAL A 242 20.22 35.66 9.78
N GLN A 243 20.73 36.10 8.64
CA GLN A 243 20.57 35.37 7.38
C GLN A 243 21.54 34.19 7.33
N LEU A 244 21.06 33.02 6.93
CA LEU A 244 21.87 31.83 6.80
C LEU A 244 22.74 31.92 5.55
N GLU A 245 24.03 31.62 5.67
CA GLU A 245 24.92 31.59 4.51
C GLU A 245 24.80 30.26 3.74
N GLU A 246 24.86 30.33 2.41
CA GLU A 246 24.89 29.14 1.56
C GLU A 246 26.27 28.46 1.60
N LEU A 247 26.28 27.19 1.98
CA LEU A 247 27.44 26.32 1.92
C LEU A 247 27.44 25.57 0.58
N ILE A 248 28.23 26.06 -0.36
CA ILE A 248 28.39 25.44 -1.68
C ILE A 248 29.27 24.20 -1.57
N LEU A 249 28.75 23.05 -1.99
CA LEU A 249 29.51 21.80 -2.11
C LEU A 249 29.86 21.54 -3.58
N PRO A 250 31.05 20.98 -3.88
CA PRO A 250 31.47 20.73 -5.26
C PRO A 250 30.65 19.61 -5.91
N GLU A 251 29.65 19.99 -6.71
CA GLU A 251 28.66 19.06 -7.30
C GLU A 251 29.29 17.85 -8.00
N ASN A 252 30.36 18.07 -8.78
CA ASN A 252 31.07 17.00 -9.48
C ASN A 252 31.51 15.88 -8.53
N LYS A 253 32.07 16.23 -7.36
CA LYS A 253 32.51 15.26 -6.34
C LYS A 253 31.35 14.63 -5.58
N VAL A 254 30.19 15.26 -5.57
CA VAL A 254 28.96 14.68 -4.99
C VAL A 254 28.39 13.63 -5.93
N LEU A 255 28.36 13.93 -7.23
CA LEU A 255 27.81 13.06 -8.28
C LEU A 255 28.64 11.78 -8.47
N GLU A 256 29.96 11.81 -8.24
CA GLU A 256 30.81 10.62 -8.20
C GLU A 256 30.28 9.54 -7.25
N LYS A 257 29.67 9.94 -6.13
CA LYS A 257 29.13 9.02 -5.11
C LYS A 257 27.71 8.55 -5.40
N LEU A 258 27.06 9.05 -6.46
CA LEU A 258 25.65 8.82 -6.74
C LEU A 258 25.29 7.34 -6.92
N ASN A 259 26.13 6.56 -7.60
CA ASN A 259 25.86 5.15 -7.88
C ASN A 259 25.92 4.26 -6.62
N ILE A 260 26.89 4.55 -5.74
CA ILE A 260 27.05 3.83 -4.47
C ILE A 260 25.87 4.19 -3.55
N VAL A 261 25.52 5.47 -3.49
CA VAL A 261 24.39 5.98 -2.70
C VAL A 261 23.06 5.44 -3.21
N SER A 262 22.83 5.37 -4.52
CA SER A 262 21.58 4.83 -5.09
C SER A 262 21.42 3.33 -4.79
N THR A 263 22.53 2.58 -4.83
CA THR A 263 22.55 1.18 -4.45
C THR A 263 22.26 1.00 -2.96
N ALA A 264 22.92 1.79 -2.10
CA ALA A 264 22.67 1.79 -0.66
C ALA A 264 21.23 2.20 -0.32
N LYS A 265 20.67 3.18 -1.04
CA LYS A 265 19.28 3.64 -0.92
C LYS A 265 18.29 2.52 -1.22
N ARG A 266 18.55 1.71 -2.24
CA ARG A 266 17.72 0.52 -2.54
C ARG A 266 17.80 -0.52 -1.42
N LEU A 267 19.00 -0.82 -0.94
CA LEU A 267 19.22 -1.79 0.15
C LEU A 267 18.56 -1.33 1.46
N ALA A 268 18.72 -0.06 1.84
CA ALA A 268 18.10 0.51 3.04
C ALA A 268 16.57 0.47 2.99
N ASN A 269 15.96 0.67 1.81
CA ASN A 269 14.51 0.56 1.64
C ASN A 269 14.01 -0.89 1.72
N MET A 270 14.79 -1.85 1.19
CA MET A 270 14.49 -3.28 1.34
C MET A 270 14.56 -3.71 2.80
N GLU A 271 15.64 -3.37 3.50
CA GLU A 271 15.82 -3.69 4.92
C GLU A 271 14.72 -3.08 5.80
N LEU A 272 14.29 -1.84 5.51
CA LEU A 272 13.21 -1.19 6.25
C LEU A 272 11.83 -1.82 5.98
N HIS A 273 11.66 -2.47 4.83
CA HIS A 273 10.47 -3.27 4.53
C HIS A 273 10.51 -4.63 5.23
N ASP A 274 11.65 -5.31 5.20
CA ASP A 274 11.84 -6.67 5.76
C ASP A 274 11.89 -6.69 7.29
N SER A 275 12.41 -5.63 7.91
CA SER A 275 12.42 -5.43 9.38
C SER A 275 11.04 -5.11 9.98
N ASP A 276 9.96 -5.16 9.18
CA ASP A 276 8.59 -4.98 9.65
C ASP A 276 8.33 -3.65 10.37
N PHE A 277 9.06 -2.61 9.97
CA PHE A 277 9.06 -1.30 10.62
C PHE A 277 7.63 -0.71 10.70
N GLY A 278 7.05 -0.71 11.92
CA GLY A 278 5.68 -0.25 12.19
C GLY A 278 4.61 -1.34 12.31
N LYS A 279 4.94 -2.65 12.21
CA LYS A 279 3.97 -3.73 12.49
C LYS A 279 3.45 -3.70 13.92
N ARG A 280 4.31 -3.44 14.92
CA ARG A 280 3.89 -3.29 16.34
C ARG A 280 2.79 -2.25 16.51
N GLU A 281 2.87 -1.13 15.79
CA GLU A 281 1.87 -0.06 15.83
C GLU A 281 0.59 -0.44 15.09
N LYS A 282 0.68 -1.14 13.94
CA LYS A 282 -0.49 -1.72 13.28
C LYS A 282 -1.19 -2.73 14.19
N THR A 283 -0.45 -3.60 14.86
CA THR A 283 -0.98 -4.58 15.81
C THR A 283 -1.60 -3.89 17.02
N ASN A 284 -0.94 -2.88 17.60
CA ASN A 284 -1.48 -2.14 18.74
C ASN A 284 -2.68 -1.26 18.36
N ARG A 285 -2.70 -0.68 17.16
CA ARG A 285 -3.84 0.07 16.63
C ARG A 285 -5.02 -0.87 16.34
N LEU A 286 -4.76 -2.05 15.79
CA LEU A 286 -5.77 -3.09 15.61
C LEU A 286 -6.31 -3.60 16.96
N LYS A 287 -5.45 -3.74 17.98
CA LYS A 287 -5.86 -4.05 19.35
C LYS A 287 -6.69 -2.93 19.98
N ALA A 288 -6.28 -1.67 19.85
CA ALA A 288 -7.04 -0.53 20.33
C ALA A 288 -8.40 -0.38 19.60
N LEU A 289 -8.46 -0.75 18.31
CA LEU A 289 -9.71 -0.83 17.55
C LEU A 289 -10.59 -2.01 17.96
N SER A 290 -10.01 -3.14 18.42
CA SER A 290 -10.77 -4.27 18.96
C SER A 290 -11.22 -4.08 20.41
N ASP A 291 -10.48 -3.29 21.19
CA ASP A 291 -10.79 -2.98 22.59
C ASP A 291 -11.89 -1.90 22.72
N HIS A 292 -12.18 -1.16 21.64
CA HIS A 292 -13.40 -0.35 21.54
C HIS A 292 -14.63 -1.23 21.28
N ASN A 293 -15.15 -1.82 22.35
CA ASN A 293 -16.43 -2.52 22.34
C ASN A 293 -17.59 -1.50 22.23
N PRO A 294 -18.42 -1.49 21.15
CA PRO A 294 -19.51 -0.53 21.01
C PRO A 294 -20.71 -0.81 21.94
N THR A 295 -20.67 -1.87 22.74
CA THR A 295 -21.85 -2.39 23.45
C THR A 295 -22.05 -1.87 24.88
N ALA A 296 -21.17 -1.01 25.40
CA ALA A 296 -21.20 -0.63 26.82
C ALA A 296 -21.69 0.80 27.14
N SER A 297 -22.21 1.58 26.18
CA SER A 297 -22.56 3.00 26.46
C SER A 297 -23.88 3.51 25.86
N LEU A 298 -24.89 2.65 25.65
CA LEU A 298 -26.20 3.10 25.14
C LEU A 298 -27.41 2.57 25.91
N TRP A 299 -27.39 2.65 27.24
CA TRP A 299 -28.62 2.65 28.05
C TRP A 299 -28.52 3.74 29.11
N LYS A 300 -29.03 4.93 28.78
CA LYS A 300 -29.61 5.91 29.70
C LYS A 300 -30.40 6.91 28.88
N SER A 301 -31.70 6.64 28.72
CA SER A 301 -32.67 7.68 28.33
C SER A 301 -32.64 8.82 29.36
N PRO A 302 -32.93 10.04 28.92
CA PRO A 302 -34.19 10.61 29.40
C PRO A 302 -35.03 11.24 28.28
N ALA A 303 -36.33 10.96 28.39
CA ALA A 303 -37.48 11.80 28.06
C ALA A 303 -37.40 12.82 26.91
N GLY A 304 -38.19 12.54 25.86
CA GLY A 304 -39.25 13.44 25.38
C GLY A 304 -38.85 14.65 24.56
N ILE A 305 -39.18 14.63 23.27
CA ILE A 305 -40.10 15.58 22.58
C ILE A 305 -40.18 15.17 21.10
N GLN A 306 -41.42 14.98 20.62
CA GLN A 306 -41.77 14.76 19.21
C GLN A 306 -41.45 16.00 18.36
N PHE A 307 -41.08 15.83 17.08
CA PHE A 307 -41.70 16.58 15.97
C PHE A 307 -41.46 15.90 14.61
N SER A 308 -42.41 16.15 13.71
CA SER A 308 -42.73 15.44 12.47
C SER A 308 -41.77 15.67 11.30
N SER A 309 -41.63 14.61 10.51
CA SER A 309 -41.15 14.60 9.12
C SER A 309 -41.89 15.61 8.24
N SER A 310 -41.16 16.53 7.60
CA SER A 310 -41.42 17.05 6.25
C SER A 310 -40.40 18.13 5.85
N ARG A 311 -39.95 18.06 4.60
CA ARG A 311 -39.15 19.04 3.81
C ARG A 311 -37.63 18.94 3.96
N LEU A 312 -36.97 18.40 2.94
CA LEU A 312 -36.37 19.23 1.87
C LEU A 312 -35.75 18.34 0.79
N THR A 313 -36.61 17.90 -0.13
CA THR A 313 -36.27 17.66 -1.53
C THR A 313 -36.21 19.03 -2.21
N ALA A 314 -35.01 19.53 -2.47
CA ALA A 314 -34.75 20.57 -3.47
C ALA A 314 -33.23 20.70 -3.63
N ILE A 315 -32.80 20.95 -4.87
CA ILE A 315 -31.40 21.09 -5.33
C ILE A 315 -30.77 19.78 -5.82
N TRP A 316 -31.31 19.21 -6.91
CA TRP A 316 -30.49 18.64 -7.99
C TRP A 316 -31.34 18.32 -9.22
N THR A 317 -31.81 19.35 -9.93
CA THR A 317 -32.39 19.18 -11.26
C THR A 317 -32.21 20.45 -12.07
N SER A 318 -31.28 20.40 -13.03
CA SER A 318 -31.00 21.27 -14.18
C SER A 318 -29.49 21.14 -14.39
N VAL A 319 -28.96 20.51 -15.43
CA VAL A 319 -29.07 20.87 -16.85
C VAL A 319 -28.61 19.66 -17.67
N CYS A 320 -29.32 19.37 -18.78
CA CYS A 320 -28.85 18.77 -20.05
C CYS A 320 -29.92 17.87 -20.67
N LYS A 321 -30.75 18.47 -21.53
CA LYS A 321 -31.50 17.84 -22.62
C LYS A 321 -31.26 18.68 -23.86
N ILE A 322 -30.43 18.20 -24.81
CA ILE A 322 -30.42 18.58 -26.23
C ILE A 322 -29.89 17.34 -26.98
N THR A 323 -30.76 16.51 -27.56
CA THR A 323 -31.05 16.38 -29.00
C THR A 323 -29.96 15.63 -29.78
N ILE A 324 -30.29 14.46 -30.34
CA ILE A 324 -29.89 14.03 -31.69
C ILE A 324 -31.04 13.16 -32.26
N SER A 325 -31.38 13.50 -33.49
CA SER A 325 -32.44 13.02 -34.37
C SER A 325 -32.13 11.68 -35.05
N GLN A 326 -33.20 10.98 -35.46
CA GLN A 326 -33.19 9.84 -36.38
C GLN A 326 -32.73 10.22 -37.80
N SER A 327 -32.15 9.25 -38.54
CA SER A 327 -32.34 8.91 -39.98
C SER A 327 -31.05 8.25 -40.54
N GLN A 328 -30.98 7.35 -41.53
CA GLN A 328 -31.85 6.40 -42.24
C GLN A 328 -30.94 5.66 -43.27
N HIS A 329 -31.30 4.43 -43.66
CA HIS A 329 -30.95 3.69 -44.91
C HIS A 329 -29.46 3.31 -45.18
N SER A 330 -29.07 2.22 -45.86
CA SER A 330 -29.69 1.40 -46.93
C SER A 330 -29.00 0.04 -47.18
N ASN A 331 -29.83 -0.98 -47.47
CA ASN A 331 -29.81 -1.97 -48.58
C ASN A 331 -28.71 -3.03 -48.84
N GLY A 332 -29.23 -4.26 -49.03
CA GLY A 332 -28.82 -5.32 -49.99
C GLY A 332 -29.69 -6.57 -49.75
N GLY A 333 -30.84 -6.78 -50.42
CA GLY A 333 -31.02 -7.38 -51.77
C GLY A 333 -31.22 -8.92 -51.67
N SER A 334 -32.46 -9.45 -51.56
CA SER A 334 -33.33 -10.02 -52.65
C SER A 334 -33.17 -11.56 -52.89
N PRO A 335 -34.17 -12.36 -53.39
CA PRO A 335 -35.64 -12.16 -53.47
C PRO A 335 -36.59 -13.44 -53.46
N ILE A 336 -37.92 -13.18 -53.50
CA ILE A 336 -39.13 -13.91 -54.03
C ILE A 336 -39.65 -15.26 -53.42
N CYS A 337 -40.89 -15.26 -52.92
CA CYS A 337 -42.08 -15.97 -53.48
C CYS A 337 -43.39 -15.54 -52.77
N GLU A 338 -44.42 -15.23 -53.56
CA GLU A 338 -45.79 -14.86 -53.16
C GLU A 338 -46.68 -16.11 -53.00
N ASP A 339 -47.51 -16.18 -51.96
CA ASP A 339 -48.98 -16.32 -52.07
C ASP A 339 -49.69 -16.28 -50.69
N PRO A 340 -50.99 -15.92 -50.62
CA PRO A 340 -51.63 -15.39 -49.42
C PRO A 340 -52.71 -16.33 -48.84
N SER A 341 -52.58 -16.75 -47.58
CA SER A 341 -53.69 -17.12 -46.67
C SER A 341 -53.14 -17.74 -45.39
N ASP A 342 -53.80 -17.44 -44.28
CA ASP A 342 -53.44 -17.73 -42.89
C ASP A 342 -52.31 -16.88 -42.33
N SER A 343 -52.68 -15.80 -41.61
CA SER A 343 -51.79 -15.11 -40.68
C SER A 343 -51.47 -16.04 -39.51
N ASN A 344 -50.63 -17.06 -39.77
CA ASN A 344 -49.90 -17.81 -38.78
C ASN A 344 -48.95 -16.82 -38.11
N VAL A 345 -49.41 -16.17 -37.05
CA VAL A 345 -48.53 -15.38 -36.17
C VAL A 345 -47.53 -16.38 -35.59
N LEU A 346 -46.34 -16.42 -36.16
CA LEU A 346 -45.29 -17.33 -35.73
C LEU A 346 -44.77 -16.82 -34.38
N VAL A 347 -45.33 -17.38 -33.29
CA VAL A 347 -44.94 -17.03 -31.93
C VAL A 347 -43.66 -17.78 -31.57
N SER A 348 -42.55 -17.07 -31.42
CA SER A 348 -41.29 -17.65 -30.94
C SER A 348 -41.35 -17.87 -29.43
N ILE A 349 -41.15 -19.12 -28.99
CA ILE A 349 -41.19 -19.52 -27.57
C ILE A 349 -39.84 -20.14 -27.20
N SER A 350 -39.36 -19.87 -25.99
CA SER A 350 -38.16 -20.49 -25.44
C SER A 350 -38.30 -22.01 -25.37
N THR A 351 -37.24 -22.74 -25.74
CA THR A 351 -37.22 -24.21 -25.71
C THR A 351 -37.12 -24.79 -24.29
N THR A 352 -36.65 -24.00 -23.32
CA THR A 352 -36.62 -24.37 -21.90
C THR A 352 -37.84 -23.88 -21.14
N PHE A 353 -38.25 -22.64 -21.38
CA PHE A 353 -39.33 -21.98 -20.64
C PHE A 353 -40.60 -21.89 -21.50
N TYR A 354 -41.18 -23.03 -21.85
CA TYR A 354 -42.45 -23.14 -22.59
C TYR A 354 -43.59 -23.60 -21.66
N PRO A 355 -44.87 -23.41 -22.05
CA PRO A 355 -46.02 -23.66 -21.15
C PRO A 355 -46.13 -25.09 -20.59
N GLY A 356 -45.56 -26.08 -21.29
CA GLY A 356 -45.57 -27.49 -20.90
C GLY A 356 -44.24 -27.99 -20.30
N ALA A 357 -43.33 -27.09 -19.95
CA ALA A 357 -42.05 -27.46 -19.36
C ALA A 357 -42.24 -27.90 -17.90
N ASN A 358 -41.83 -29.12 -17.56
CA ASN A 358 -41.89 -29.65 -16.19
C ASN A 358 -40.72 -29.12 -15.33
N LEU A 359 -40.64 -27.80 -15.15
CA LEU A 359 -39.59 -27.14 -14.37
C LEU A 359 -39.89 -27.07 -12.87
N HIS A 360 -41.18 -27.14 -12.49
CA HIS A 360 -41.64 -27.15 -11.11
C HIS A 360 -42.91 -28.02 -10.98
N THR A 361 -43.34 -28.30 -9.76
CA THR A 361 -44.56 -29.08 -9.48
C THR A 361 -45.86 -28.34 -9.83
N LEU A 362 -45.79 -27.02 -10.05
CA LEU A 362 -46.91 -26.16 -10.43
C LEU A 362 -46.72 -25.76 -11.89
N PRO A 363 -47.80 -25.51 -12.66
CA PRO A 363 -47.68 -24.95 -14.00
C PRO A 363 -47.17 -23.50 -13.95
N PRO A 364 -46.50 -23.02 -15.01
CA PRO A 364 -46.06 -21.63 -15.09
C PRO A 364 -47.26 -20.68 -15.11
N ASP A 365 -47.18 -19.62 -14.31
CA ASP A 365 -48.26 -18.64 -14.07
C ASP A 365 -47.90 -17.23 -14.55
N LEU A 366 -46.72 -17.06 -15.17
CA LEU A 366 -46.23 -15.79 -15.69
C LEU A 366 -45.57 -15.95 -17.06
N ALA A 367 -45.88 -15.03 -17.99
CA ALA A 367 -45.25 -14.95 -19.30
C ALA A 367 -44.39 -13.68 -19.40
N LEU A 368 -43.10 -13.84 -19.69
CA LEU A 368 -42.18 -12.75 -20.00
C LEU A 368 -41.96 -12.69 -21.52
N LEU A 369 -41.92 -11.48 -22.08
CA LEU A 369 -41.60 -11.23 -23.48
C LEU A 369 -40.28 -10.48 -23.58
N SER A 370 -39.28 -11.06 -24.25
CA SER A 370 -38.00 -10.40 -24.53
C SER A 370 -38.13 -9.30 -25.58
N SER A 371 -37.10 -8.46 -25.72
CA SER A 371 -37.09 -7.37 -26.70
C SER A 371 -37.10 -7.86 -28.16
N ASP A 372 -36.59 -9.07 -28.42
CA ASP A 372 -36.60 -9.77 -29.70
C ASP A 372 -37.85 -10.66 -29.90
N SER A 373 -38.91 -10.43 -29.11
CA SER A 373 -40.23 -11.07 -29.25
C SER A 373 -40.26 -12.58 -29.00
N VAL A 374 -39.44 -13.08 -28.07
CA VAL A 374 -39.47 -14.49 -27.62
C VAL A 374 -40.19 -14.59 -26.27
N PHE A 375 -41.14 -15.52 -26.17
CA PHE A 375 -41.89 -15.78 -24.95
C PHE A 375 -41.16 -16.75 -24.01
N PHE A 376 -41.18 -16.43 -22.71
CA PHE A 376 -40.66 -17.25 -21.61
C PHE A 376 -41.75 -17.45 -20.57
N TYR A 377 -42.15 -18.70 -20.35
CA TYR A 377 -43.14 -19.10 -19.37
C TYR A 377 -42.46 -19.55 -18.08
N VAL A 378 -42.76 -18.85 -16.99
CA VAL A 378 -42.05 -18.94 -15.72
C VAL A 378 -43.01 -18.90 -14.55
N HIS A 379 -42.50 -19.20 -13.37
CA HIS A 379 -43.23 -19.24 -12.12
C HIS A 379 -42.99 -17.95 -11.32
N SER A 380 -44.06 -17.24 -10.98
CA SER A 380 -44.04 -16.00 -10.22
C SER A 380 -43.33 -16.18 -8.87
N HIS A 381 -43.64 -17.27 -8.15
CA HIS A 381 -43.05 -17.58 -6.84
C HIS A 381 -41.54 -17.85 -6.90
N MET A 382 -41.03 -18.44 -7.97
CA MET A 382 -39.58 -18.65 -8.17
C MET A 382 -38.85 -17.33 -8.39
N ILE A 383 -39.47 -16.41 -9.15
CA ILE A 383 -38.93 -15.07 -9.37
C ILE A 383 -38.93 -14.27 -8.06
N PHE A 384 -40.02 -14.31 -7.28
CA PHE A 384 -40.07 -13.65 -5.97
C PHE A 384 -39.10 -14.23 -4.95
N ALA A 385 -38.89 -15.55 -4.95
CA ALA A 385 -37.91 -16.18 -4.09
C ALA A 385 -36.46 -15.81 -4.46
N ALA A 386 -36.23 -15.34 -5.69
CA ALA A 386 -34.92 -14.99 -6.18
C ALA A 386 -34.60 -13.50 -6.23
N SER A 387 -35.62 -12.66 -6.38
CA SER A 387 -35.49 -11.22 -6.59
C SER A 387 -35.91 -10.41 -5.37
N ASP A 388 -35.01 -9.55 -4.90
CA ASP A 388 -35.27 -8.63 -3.78
C ASP A 388 -36.03 -7.35 -4.20
N ASN A 389 -36.26 -7.15 -5.51
CA ASN A 389 -36.86 -5.93 -6.07
C ASN A 389 -38.06 -6.17 -6.99
N ASN A 390 -38.75 -7.30 -6.82
CA ASN A 390 -39.88 -7.72 -7.65
C ASN A 390 -39.53 -7.74 -9.16
N PHE A 391 -38.34 -8.21 -9.48
CA PHE A 391 -37.80 -8.32 -10.84
C PHE A 391 -37.86 -6.97 -11.58
N ARG A 392 -37.17 -5.96 -11.02
CA ARG A 392 -37.17 -4.57 -11.49
C ARG A 392 -38.56 -3.90 -11.36
N SER A 393 -39.33 -4.28 -10.35
CA SER A 393 -40.73 -3.86 -10.15
C SER A 393 -41.67 -4.20 -11.32
N LEU A 394 -41.25 -5.11 -12.21
CA LEU A 394 -42.05 -5.53 -13.35
C LEU A 394 -43.12 -6.54 -12.93
N VAL A 395 -42.87 -7.34 -11.88
CA VAL A 395 -43.80 -8.36 -11.40
C VAL A 395 -44.62 -7.79 -10.22
N PRO A 396 -45.95 -7.66 -10.34
CA PRO A 396 -46.80 -7.11 -9.29
C PRO A 396 -46.90 -8.05 -8.09
N SER A 397 -46.68 -7.51 -6.88
CA SER A 397 -46.59 -8.25 -5.60
C SER A 397 -47.89 -8.94 -5.15
N SER A 398 -49.01 -8.72 -5.83
CA SER A 398 -50.32 -9.31 -5.54
C SER A 398 -51.14 -9.45 -6.83
N PRO A 399 -51.06 -10.58 -7.54
CA PRO A 399 -51.94 -10.81 -8.69
C PRO A 399 -53.37 -11.04 -8.19
N SER A 400 -54.31 -10.17 -8.56
CA SER A 400 -55.73 -10.48 -8.39
C SER A 400 -56.05 -11.73 -9.22
N LYS A 401 -56.71 -12.75 -8.63
CA LYS A 401 -56.97 -14.07 -9.25
C LYS A 401 -57.69 -14.02 -10.61
N LYS A 402 -58.18 -12.86 -11.06
CA LYS A 402 -58.86 -12.63 -12.35
C LYS A 402 -57.96 -12.06 -13.46
N GLN A 403 -56.72 -11.64 -13.17
CA GLN A 403 -55.78 -11.07 -14.16
C GLN A 403 -54.57 -11.95 -14.46
N ALA A 404 -54.36 -13.03 -13.70
CA ALA A 404 -53.13 -13.83 -13.75
C ALA A 404 -52.95 -14.64 -15.05
N SER A 405 -54.01 -14.98 -15.79
CA SER A 405 -53.88 -15.90 -16.93
C SER A 405 -53.36 -15.27 -18.22
N ASN A 406 -53.31 -13.92 -18.33
CA ASN A 406 -52.98 -13.21 -19.57
C ASN A 406 -51.92 -12.10 -19.41
N MET A 407 -51.20 -12.04 -18.28
CA MET A 407 -50.27 -10.94 -18.05
C MET A 407 -48.91 -11.24 -18.69
N VAL A 408 -48.69 -10.66 -19.89
CA VAL A 408 -47.40 -10.67 -20.56
C VAL A 408 -46.59 -9.47 -20.07
N ILE A 409 -45.45 -9.73 -19.44
CA ILE A 409 -44.53 -8.70 -18.98
C ILE A 409 -43.41 -8.53 -20.01
N HIS A 410 -43.25 -7.31 -20.54
CA HIS A 410 -42.14 -7.00 -21.43
C HIS A 410 -40.86 -6.76 -20.63
N VAL A 411 -39.78 -7.43 -21.04
CA VAL A 411 -38.45 -7.31 -20.46
C VAL A 411 -37.51 -6.69 -21.50
N PRO A 412 -36.71 -5.67 -21.16
CA PRO A 412 -35.88 -4.95 -22.13
C PRO A 412 -34.61 -5.71 -22.59
N GLU A 413 -34.46 -6.98 -22.22
CA GLU A 413 -33.29 -7.81 -22.59
C GLU A 413 -33.57 -8.65 -23.83
N LEU A 414 -32.50 -8.96 -24.58
CA LEU A 414 -32.52 -9.95 -25.65
C LEU A 414 -32.75 -11.36 -25.09
N SER A 415 -33.37 -12.25 -25.89
CA SER A 415 -33.68 -13.62 -25.49
C SER A 415 -32.47 -14.41 -24.93
N PRO A 416 -31.23 -14.32 -25.45
CA PRO A 416 -30.12 -15.10 -24.89
C PRO A 416 -29.69 -14.63 -23.50
N VAL A 417 -29.78 -13.31 -23.24
CA VAL A 417 -29.43 -12.70 -21.95
C VAL A 417 -30.51 -13.03 -20.92
N LEU A 418 -31.79 -12.88 -21.30
CA LEU A 418 -32.92 -13.24 -20.44
C LEU A 418 -32.90 -14.74 -20.11
N ASN A 419 -32.56 -15.59 -21.07
CA ASN A 419 -32.45 -17.03 -20.85
C ASN A 419 -31.40 -17.34 -19.75
N ILE A 420 -30.21 -16.75 -19.81
CA ILE A 420 -29.17 -16.95 -18.78
C ILE A 420 -29.63 -16.45 -17.41
N ILE A 421 -30.30 -15.29 -17.34
CA ILE A 421 -30.85 -14.75 -16.08
C ILE A 421 -31.86 -15.72 -15.47
N LEU A 422 -32.77 -16.28 -16.28
CA LEU A 422 -33.76 -17.24 -15.82
C LEU A 422 -33.12 -18.56 -15.39
N HIS A 423 -32.18 -19.10 -16.17
CA HIS A 423 -31.42 -20.28 -15.76
C HIS A 423 -30.68 -20.07 -14.44
N ALA A 424 -30.17 -18.86 -14.16
CA ALA A 424 -29.56 -18.52 -12.87
C ALA A 424 -30.58 -18.48 -11.72
N ILE A 425 -31.81 -18.05 -11.98
CA ILE A 425 -32.90 -18.04 -10.98
C ILE A 425 -33.35 -19.47 -10.64
N TYR A 426 -33.44 -20.35 -11.64
CA TYR A 426 -33.85 -21.75 -11.50
C TYR A 426 -32.70 -22.69 -11.12
N ASP A 427 -31.47 -22.18 -10.99
CA ASP A 427 -30.24 -22.94 -10.72
C ASP A 427 -30.01 -24.08 -11.75
N MET A 428 -30.26 -23.78 -13.02
CA MET A 428 -30.13 -24.71 -14.15
C MET A 428 -28.89 -24.40 -14.99
N SER A 429 -28.31 -25.43 -15.61
CA SER A 429 -27.16 -25.26 -16.51
C SER A 429 -27.55 -24.65 -17.85
N CYS A 430 -26.80 -23.64 -18.29
CA CYS A 430 -26.89 -23.05 -19.64
C CYS A 430 -25.94 -23.71 -20.64
N ASN A 431 -25.16 -24.72 -20.24
CA ASN A 431 -24.03 -25.22 -21.03
C ASN A 431 -24.46 -25.78 -22.40
N HIS A 432 -25.66 -26.36 -22.50
CA HIS A 432 -26.22 -26.90 -23.75
C HIS A 432 -26.44 -25.84 -24.84
N TYR A 433 -26.54 -24.57 -24.47
CA TYR A 433 -26.70 -23.46 -25.40
C TYR A 433 -25.38 -22.84 -25.85
N SER A 434 -24.26 -23.25 -25.24
CA SER A 434 -22.91 -22.71 -25.50
C SER A 434 -22.90 -21.18 -25.64
N PRO A 435 -23.42 -20.41 -24.65
CA PRO A 435 -23.48 -18.96 -24.76
C PRO A 435 -22.06 -18.37 -24.88
N SER A 436 -21.91 -17.29 -25.65
CA SER A 436 -20.63 -16.59 -25.73
C SER A 436 -20.31 -15.92 -24.38
N PHE A 437 -19.03 -15.70 -24.11
CA PHE A 437 -18.60 -15.02 -22.89
C PHE A 437 -19.18 -13.59 -22.79
N GLU A 438 -19.34 -12.89 -23.92
CA GLU A 438 -19.96 -11.57 -23.97
C GLU A 438 -21.42 -11.59 -23.51
N THR A 439 -22.19 -12.59 -23.94
CA THR A 439 -23.58 -12.77 -23.49
C THR A 439 -23.65 -13.14 -22.01
N LEU A 440 -22.74 -14.00 -21.53
CA LEU A 440 -22.62 -14.35 -20.10
C LEU A 440 -22.27 -13.12 -19.25
N SER A 441 -21.27 -12.35 -19.66
CA SER A 441 -20.85 -11.12 -18.97
C SER A 441 -21.99 -10.10 -18.91
N THR A 442 -22.71 -9.91 -20.02
CA THR A 442 -23.87 -9.03 -20.09
C THR A 442 -24.96 -9.49 -19.12
N ALA A 443 -25.33 -10.78 -19.14
CA ALA A 443 -26.33 -11.33 -18.24
C ALA A 443 -25.95 -11.15 -16.76
N VAL A 444 -24.70 -11.41 -16.39
CA VAL A 444 -24.21 -11.23 -15.01
C VAL A 444 -24.22 -9.76 -14.59
N ASN A 445 -23.93 -8.83 -15.52
CA ASN A 445 -24.02 -7.39 -15.24
C ASN A 445 -25.46 -6.91 -15.05
N GLN A 446 -26.45 -7.57 -15.65
CA GLN A 446 -27.87 -7.21 -15.53
C GLN A 446 -28.56 -7.82 -14.30
N LEU A 447 -28.05 -8.93 -13.76
CA LEU A 447 -28.58 -9.61 -12.57
C LEU A 447 -28.90 -8.65 -11.37
N PRO A 448 -28.02 -7.71 -10.97
CA PRO A 448 -28.35 -6.73 -9.93
C PRO A 448 -29.59 -5.89 -10.22
N LEU A 449 -29.87 -5.54 -11.48
CA LEU A 449 -31.05 -4.74 -11.85
C LEU A 449 -32.36 -5.50 -11.64
N TYR A 450 -32.33 -6.83 -11.76
CA TYR A 450 -33.46 -7.71 -11.50
C TYR A 450 -33.52 -8.17 -10.04
N GLY A 451 -32.72 -7.57 -9.14
CA GLY A 451 -32.76 -7.87 -7.71
C GLY A 451 -32.15 -9.21 -7.35
N THR A 452 -31.37 -9.82 -8.25
CA THR A 452 -30.71 -11.11 -8.07
C THR A 452 -29.20 -10.89 -7.97
N PRO A 453 -28.64 -10.48 -6.82
CA PRO A 453 -27.22 -10.10 -6.75
C PRO A 453 -26.29 -11.28 -7.14
N PRO A 454 -25.34 -11.10 -8.08
CA PRO A 454 -24.46 -12.18 -8.56
C PRO A 454 -23.68 -12.88 -7.45
N LYS A 455 -23.29 -12.15 -6.40
CA LYS A 455 -22.55 -12.67 -5.25
C LYS A 455 -23.29 -13.77 -4.48
N THR A 456 -24.63 -13.74 -4.44
CA THR A 456 -25.42 -14.77 -3.75
C THR A 456 -25.78 -15.92 -4.67
N ARG A 457 -25.95 -15.65 -5.97
CA ARG A 457 -26.43 -16.62 -6.96
C ARG A 457 -25.34 -17.38 -7.69
N ILE A 458 -24.12 -16.84 -7.80
CA ILE A 458 -23.00 -17.46 -8.50
C ILE A 458 -22.01 -17.97 -7.45
N THR A 459 -22.33 -19.11 -6.85
CA THR A 459 -21.47 -19.79 -5.86
C THR A 459 -20.76 -20.99 -6.49
N PRO A 460 -19.67 -21.52 -5.92
CA PRO A 460 -18.88 -22.59 -6.53
C PRO A 460 -19.65 -23.85 -6.93
N ASN A 461 -20.80 -24.11 -6.30
CA ASN A 461 -21.64 -25.29 -6.57
C ASN A 461 -22.67 -25.06 -7.68
N THR A 462 -22.80 -23.82 -8.17
CA THR A 462 -23.82 -23.46 -9.16
C THR A 462 -23.32 -23.74 -10.58
N PRO A 463 -24.20 -24.14 -11.50
CA PRO A 463 -23.80 -24.46 -12.86
C PRO A 463 -23.29 -23.22 -13.62
N LEU A 464 -23.80 -22.03 -13.29
CA LEU A 464 -23.34 -20.77 -13.89
C LEU A 464 -21.90 -20.43 -13.47
N HIS A 465 -21.50 -20.72 -12.22
CA HIS A 465 -20.11 -20.56 -11.79
C HIS A 465 -19.17 -21.50 -12.56
N ALA A 466 -19.57 -22.77 -12.73
CA ALA A 466 -18.78 -23.74 -13.51
C ALA A 466 -18.61 -23.30 -14.97
N LEU A 467 -19.68 -22.77 -15.58
CA LEU A 467 -19.66 -22.25 -16.95
C LEU A 467 -18.75 -21.01 -17.09
N LEU A 468 -18.81 -20.06 -16.16
CA LEU A 468 -17.89 -18.92 -16.16
C LEU A 468 -16.42 -19.35 -15.99
N LEU A 469 -16.17 -20.35 -15.16
CA LEU A 469 -14.83 -20.88 -14.94
C LEU A 469 -14.28 -21.61 -16.17
N SER A 470 -15.11 -22.29 -16.97
CA SER A 470 -14.64 -22.93 -18.21
C SER A 470 -14.16 -21.94 -19.27
N HIS A 471 -14.57 -20.67 -19.19
CA HIS A 471 -14.05 -19.59 -20.05
C HIS A 471 -12.75 -18.96 -19.53
N ALA A 472 -12.35 -19.21 -18.28
CA ALA A 472 -11.16 -18.61 -17.68
C ALA A 472 -9.84 -18.89 -18.40
N PRO A 473 -9.59 -20.06 -19.02
CA PRO A 473 -8.37 -20.28 -19.81
C PRO A 473 -8.29 -19.42 -21.07
N LEU A 474 -9.42 -19.08 -21.69
CA LEU A 474 -9.48 -18.31 -22.94
C LEU A 474 -9.57 -16.80 -22.67
N PHE A 475 -10.32 -16.40 -21.64
CA PHE A 475 -10.59 -15.01 -21.28
C PHE A 475 -10.30 -14.76 -19.79
N PRO A 476 -9.06 -14.97 -19.32
CA PRO A 476 -8.74 -14.97 -17.88
C PRO A 476 -8.99 -13.61 -17.22
N LEU A 477 -8.68 -12.54 -17.95
CA LEU A 477 -8.80 -11.18 -17.46
C LEU A 477 -10.25 -10.73 -17.41
N ASP A 478 -11.03 -11.07 -18.43
CA ASP A 478 -12.44 -10.70 -18.47
C ASP A 478 -13.27 -11.46 -17.42
N VAL A 479 -12.94 -12.73 -17.17
CA VAL A 479 -13.54 -13.49 -16.07
C VAL A 479 -13.15 -12.88 -14.72
N TYR A 480 -11.89 -12.47 -14.56
CA TYR A 480 -11.42 -11.84 -13.33
C TYR A 480 -12.03 -10.45 -13.09
N THR A 481 -12.14 -9.63 -14.14
CA THR A 481 -12.75 -8.29 -14.06
C THR A 481 -14.24 -8.41 -13.73
N LEU A 482 -14.96 -9.34 -14.36
CA LEU A 482 -16.36 -9.63 -14.06
C LEU A 482 -16.54 -10.09 -12.61
N ALA A 483 -15.67 -10.99 -12.14
CA ALA A 483 -15.69 -11.43 -10.75
C ALA A 483 -15.39 -10.30 -9.76
N ALA A 484 -14.44 -9.43 -10.11
CA ALA A 484 -14.05 -8.31 -9.27
C ALA A 484 -15.14 -7.23 -9.17
N ARG A 485 -15.77 -6.89 -10.30
CA ARG A 485 -16.86 -5.90 -10.40
C ARG A 485 -18.04 -6.24 -9.49
N HIS A 486 -18.37 -7.52 -9.36
CA HIS A 486 -19.47 -8.01 -8.53
C HIS A 486 -19.04 -8.60 -7.17
N ASP A 487 -17.77 -8.38 -6.77
CA ASP A 487 -17.16 -8.90 -5.52
C ASP A 487 -17.32 -10.43 -5.33
N MET A 488 -17.26 -11.19 -6.42
CA MET A 488 -17.31 -12.67 -6.45
C MET A 488 -15.92 -13.26 -6.17
N TYR A 489 -15.56 -13.33 -4.90
CA TYR A 489 -14.20 -13.70 -4.47
C TYR A 489 -13.76 -15.09 -4.95
N GLU A 490 -14.61 -16.11 -4.83
CA GLU A 490 -14.24 -17.50 -5.16
C GLU A 490 -13.97 -17.69 -6.66
N LEU A 491 -14.76 -17.03 -7.51
CA LEU A 491 -14.54 -17.02 -8.96
C LEU A 491 -13.25 -16.29 -9.31
N ALA A 492 -12.99 -15.14 -8.68
CA ALA A 492 -11.74 -14.39 -8.89
C ALA A 492 -10.49 -15.19 -8.46
N VAL A 493 -10.58 -15.94 -7.36
CA VAL A 493 -9.51 -16.85 -6.91
C VAL A 493 -9.30 -17.97 -7.93
N SER A 494 -10.38 -18.56 -8.43
CA SER A 494 -10.31 -19.67 -9.39
C SER A 494 -9.80 -19.23 -10.78
N ALA A 495 -10.07 -17.99 -11.20
CA ALA A 495 -9.55 -17.43 -12.44
C ALA A 495 -8.09 -16.96 -12.35
N SER A 496 -7.62 -16.60 -11.14
CA SER A 496 -6.29 -16.01 -10.96
C SER A 496 -5.05 -16.85 -11.34
N PRO A 497 -5.08 -18.20 -11.39
CA PRO A 497 -4.00 -18.99 -11.99
C PRO A 497 -3.82 -18.68 -13.47
N HIS A 498 -4.89 -18.40 -14.21
CA HIS A 498 -4.81 -18.11 -15.65
C HIS A 498 -4.32 -16.69 -15.96
N LEU A 499 -4.23 -15.81 -14.94
CA LEU A 499 -3.61 -14.48 -15.07
C LEU A 499 -2.07 -14.51 -14.94
N LEU A 500 -1.49 -15.69 -14.75
CA LEU A 500 -0.04 -15.88 -14.61
C LEU A 500 0.77 -15.29 -15.76
N SER A 501 0.27 -15.46 -16.98
CA SER A 501 0.87 -14.99 -18.23
C SER A 501 0.53 -13.54 -18.57
N PHE A 502 -0.33 -12.88 -17.77
CA PHE A 502 -0.76 -11.52 -18.06
C PHE A 502 0.32 -10.49 -17.68
N GLN A 503 0.70 -9.66 -18.64
CA GLN A 503 1.62 -8.54 -18.41
C GLN A 503 0.87 -7.36 -17.82
N LEU A 504 1.27 -6.95 -16.60
CA LEU A 504 0.66 -5.79 -15.90
C LEU A 504 0.80 -4.46 -16.68
N SER A 505 1.73 -4.37 -17.63
CA SER A 505 1.88 -3.20 -18.52
C SER A 505 0.70 -3.03 -19.48
N ASN A 506 -0.01 -4.12 -19.79
CA ASN A 506 -1.13 -4.10 -20.72
C ASN A 506 -2.46 -3.78 -20.01
N LEU A 507 -2.40 -3.47 -18.71
CA LEU A 507 -3.57 -3.06 -17.95
C LEU A 507 -3.90 -1.61 -18.27
N THR A 508 -5.02 -1.37 -18.95
CA THR A 508 -5.53 -0.02 -19.20
C THR A 508 -6.23 0.55 -17.97
N ASP A 509 -6.41 1.87 -17.95
CA ASP A 509 -7.12 2.55 -16.85
C ASP A 509 -8.58 2.07 -16.72
N GLU A 510 -9.26 1.85 -17.85
CA GLU A 510 -10.64 1.30 -17.88
C GLU A 510 -10.71 -0.09 -17.22
N MET A 511 -9.71 -0.92 -17.45
CA MET A 511 -9.62 -2.26 -16.85
C MET A 511 -9.30 -2.18 -15.36
N ALA A 512 -8.42 -1.26 -14.95
CA ALA A 512 -8.09 -1.02 -13.56
C ALA A 512 -9.30 -0.52 -12.77
N GLU A 513 -10.11 0.36 -13.37
CA GLU A 513 -11.38 0.83 -12.80
C GLU A 513 -12.39 -0.31 -12.69
N ALA A 514 -12.55 -1.13 -13.74
CA ALA A 514 -13.47 -2.26 -13.76
C ALA A 514 -13.12 -3.34 -12.71
N ILE A 515 -11.83 -3.59 -12.46
CA ILE A 515 -11.36 -4.51 -11.42
C ILE A 515 -11.55 -3.91 -10.02
N GLY A 516 -11.36 -2.60 -9.89
CA GLY A 516 -11.45 -1.89 -8.62
C GLY A 516 -10.27 -2.15 -7.67
N PRO A 517 -10.09 -1.27 -6.66
CA PRO A 517 -8.84 -1.18 -5.90
C PRO A 517 -8.51 -2.43 -5.08
N LYS A 518 -9.53 -3.15 -4.58
CA LYS A 518 -9.37 -4.34 -3.74
C LYS A 518 -8.80 -5.52 -4.53
N TYR A 519 -9.35 -5.80 -5.70
CA TYR A 519 -8.92 -6.91 -6.55
C TYR A 519 -7.66 -6.53 -7.34
N LEU A 520 -7.52 -5.28 -7.75
CA LEU A 520 -6.33 -4.78 -8.42
C LEU A 520 -5.10 -4.95 -7.51
N ARG A 521 -5.19 -4.50 -6.25
CA ARG A 521 -4.15 -4.73 -5.26
C ARG A 521 -3.81 -6.22 -5.11
N ARG A 522 -4.82 -7.10 -5.07
CA ARG A 522 -4.60 -8.56 -4.94
C ARG A 522 -3.86 -9.13 -6.16
N MET A 523 -4.23 -8.71 -7.37
CA MET A 523 -3.54 -9.09 -8.60
C MET A 523 -2.08 -8.64 -8.57
N PHE A 524 -1.78 -7.38 -8.23
CA PHE A 524 -0.41 -6.89 -8.10
C PHE A 524 0.41 -7.69 -7.08
N PHE A 525 -0.12 -7.94 -5.88
CA PHE A 525 0.58 -8.75 -4.87
C PHE A 525 0.81 -10.20 -5.30
N LEU A 526 -0.08 -10.77 -6.12
CA LEU A 526 0.08 -12.08 -6.69
C LEU A 526 1.27 -12.12 -7.66
N HIS A 527 1.37 -11.14 -8.58
CA HIS A 527 2.50 -11.02 -9.51
C HIS A 527 3.83 -10.72 -8.79
N ILE A 528 3.84 -9.77 -7.85
CA ILE A 528 5.04 -9.43 -7.06
C ILE A 528 5.54 -10.66 -6.28
N GLY A 529 4.64 -11.38 -5.61
CA GLY A 529 4.99 -12.57 -4.83
C GLY A 529 5.63 -13.67 -5.69
N ARG A 530 5.22 -13.80 -6.96
CA ARG A 530 5.80 -14.73 -7.93
C ARG A 530 7.17 -14.28 -8.40
N SER A 531 7.33 -13.01 -8.76
CA SER A 531 8.64 -12.44 -9.12
C SER A 531 9.66 -12.58 -7.99
N ASP A 532 9.24 -12.40 -6.74
CA ASP A 532 10.09 -12.59 -5.57
C ASP A 532 10.41 -14.07 -5.33
N ALA A 533 9.45 -14.96 -5.57
CA ALA A 533 9.69 -16.40 -5.53
C ALA A 533 10.73 -16.81 -6.57
N LEU A 534 10.69 -16.33 -7.81
CA LEU A 534 11.70 -16.68 -8.83
C LEU A 534 13.11 -16.22 -8.44
N LYS A 535 13.25 -15.01 -7.89
CA LYS A 535 14.55 -14.41 -7.54
C LYS A 535 15.31 -15.11 -6.40
N ARG A 536 14.64 -15.92 -5.59
CA ARG A 536 15.28 -16.58 -4.42
C ARG A 536 16.04 -17.84 -4.85
N PRO A 537 17.38 -17.89 -4.68
CA PRO A 537 18.18 -19.06 -5.04
C PRO A 537 17.93 -20.26 -4.11
N PRO A 538 18.42 -21.46 -4.47
CA PRO A 538 18.48 -22.61 -3.57
C PRO A 538 19.32 -22.30 -2.31
N HIS A 539 18.93 -22.90 -1.18
CA HIS A 539 19.65 -22.68 0.09
C HIS A 539 21.00 -23.43 0.07
N PRO A 540 22.09 -22.81 0.54
CA PRO A 540 23.38 -23.47 0.66
C PRO A 540 23.37 -24.54 1.77
N HIS A 541 24.16 -25.60 1.59
CA HIS A 541 24.38 -26.63 2.61
C HIS A 541 25.73 -26.43 3.31
N ALA A 542 25.95 -27.09 4.44
CA ALA A 542 27.25 -27.06 5.13
C ALA A 542 28.39 -27.54 4.21
N PRO A 543 29.61 -26.95 4.29
CA PRO A 543 30.72 -27.31 3.40
C PRO A 543 31.04 -28.81 3.49
N THR A 544 31.24 -29.45 2.34
CA THR A 544 31.66 -30.86 2.26
C THR A 544 33.04 -30.94 1.60
N PRO A 545 33.79 -32.05 1.76
CA PRO A 545 35.12 -32.20 1.16
C PRO A 545 35.15 -32.10 -0.38
N PHE A 546 33.99 -32.17 -1.04
CA PHE A 546 33.84 -32.11 -2.50
C PHE A 546 32.98 -30.92 -2.97
N CYS A 547 32.60 -30.02 -2.05
CA CYS A 547 31.81 -28.82 -2.39
C CYS A 547 32.04 -27.73 -1.34
N ASP A 548 32.72 -26.68 -1.76
CA ASP A 548 33.03 -25.53 -0.91
C ASP A 548 32.09 -24.34 -1.17
N PHE A 549 32.32 -23.23 -0.48
CA PHE A 549 31.51 -22.01 -0.64
C PHE A 549 31.63 -21.40 -2.05
N THR A 550 32.72 -21.64 -2.77
CA THR A 550 32.92 -21.13 -4.13
C THR A 550 32.07 -21.89 -5.14
N ASP A 551 31.97 -23.21 -5.00
CA ASP A 551 31.09 -24.07 -5.80
C ASP A 551 29.61 -23.71 -5.60
N GLN A 552 29.20 -23.48 -4.34
CA GLN A 552 27.83 -23.06 -4.01
C GLN A 552 27.49 -21.66 -4.56
N LYS A 553 28.48 -20.76 -4.64
CA LYS A 553 28.32 -19.44 -5.26
C LYS A 553 28.12 -19.54 -6.76
N THR A 554 28.73 -20.52 -7.42
CA THR A 554 28.53 -20.79 -8.86
C THR A 554 27.08 -21.18 -9.15
N LEU A 555 26.48 -22.06 -8.34
CA LEU A 555 25.04 -22.39 -8.43
C LEU A 555 24.16 -21.16 -8.21
N THR A 556 24.46 -20.36 -7.20
CA THR A 556 23.71 -19.13 -6.89
C THR A 556 23.75 -18.14 -8.06
N ARG A 557 24.91 -17.98 -8.70
CA ARG A 557 25.07 -17.13 -9.90
C ARG A 557 24.33 -17.70 -11.10
N ALA A 558 24.40 -19.01 -11.33
CA ALA A 558 23.70 -19.67 -12.42
C ALA A 558 22.18 -19.55 -12.26
N TRP A 559 21.66 -19.70 -11.03
CA TRP A 559 20.26 -19.42 -10.70
C TRP A 559 19.89 -17.97 -10.96
N ALA A 560 20.72 -17.02 -10.55
CA ALA A 560 20.46 -15.59 -10.76
C ALA A 560 20.40 -15.23 -12.25
N LEU A 561 21.30 -15.79 -13.07
CA LEU A 561 21.26 -15.63 -14.52
C LEU A 561 20.01 -16.26 -15.14
N ALA A 562 19.71 -17.52 -14.82
CA ALA A 562 18.52 -18.19 -15.34
C ALA A 562 17.23 -17.47 -14.93
N SER A 563 17.14 -17.02 -13.68
CA SER A 563 16.02 -16.22 -13.18
C SER A 563 15.93 -14.86 -13.88
N ALA A 564 17.06 -14.23 -14.21
CA ALA A 564 17.10 -12.99 -14.96
C ALA A 564 16.65 -13.20 -16.40
N TYR A 565 17.07 -14.27 -17.08
CA TYR A 565 16.59 -14.64 -18.41
C TYR A 565 15.09 -14.91 -18.42
N LEU A 566 14.58 -15.71 -17.49
CA LEU A 566 13.15 -15.98 -17.35
C LEU A 566 12.32 -14.72 -17.02
N ALA A 567 12.92 -13.75 -16.32
CA ALA A 567 12.30 -12.45 -16.05
C ALA A 567 12.49 -11.45 -17.21
N TRP A 568 13.48 -11.65 -18.08
CA TRP A 568 13.79 -10.79 -19.22
C TRP A 568 12.96 -11.17 -20.45
N ASP A 569 12.79 -12.47 -20.73
CA ASP A 569 11.85 -12.99 -21.74
C ASP A 569 10.39 -12.67 -21.40
N ALA A 570 10.10 -12.26 -20.15
CA ALA A 570 8.81 -11.72 -19.73
C ALA A 570 8.61 -10.22 -20.07
N ARG A 571 9.61 -9.54 -20.65
CA ARG A 571 9.49 -8.16 -21.18
C ARG A 571 9.61 -8.18 -22.71
N PRO A 572 8.71 -7.52 -23.46
CA PRO A 572 8.86 -7.43 -24.90
C PRO A 572 10.06 -6.51 -25.22
N ALA A 573 10.97 -6.98 -26.06
CA ALA A 573 11.80 -6.09 -26.85
C ALA A 573 11.74 -6.52 -28.32
N MET A 574 11.57 -5.49 -29.14
CA MET A 574 11.55 -5.48 -30.58
C MET A 574 12.44 -6.54 -31.27
N VAL A 575 11.91 -7.00 -32.41
CA VAL A 575 12.55 -7.64 -33.58
C VAL A 575 12.27 -9.14 -33.79
N ALA A 576 11.45 -9.37 -34.82
CA ALA A 576 11.36 -10.50 -35.75
C ALA A 576 10.95 -11.91 -35.25
N GLN A 577 9.69 -12.23 -35.55
CA GLN A 577 9.23 -13.49 -36.16
C GLN A 577 9.79 -14.82 -35.60
N CYS A 578 9.15 -15.29 -34.53
CA CYS A 578 8.56 -16.63 -34.44
C CYS A 578 7.48 -16.60 -33.34
N ALA A 579 6.50 -17.49 -33.46
CA ALA A 579 5.22 -17.51 -32.76
C ALA A 579 5.26 -17.22 -31.25
N PHE A 580 4.18 -16.57 -30.77
CA PHE A 580 3.54 -16.74 -29.46
C PHE A 580 4.39 -17.50 -28.41
N ASN A 581 4.79 -16.83 -27.32
CA ASN A 581 4.97 -17.55 -26.05
C ASN A 581 3.97 -16.99 -25.03
N PRO A 582 2.71 -17.47 -25.06
CA PRO A 582 1.89 -17.43 -23.88
C PRO A 582 2.56 -18.37 -22.85
N ASP A 583 2.30 -18.21 -21.57
CA ASP A 583 2.62 -19.24 -20.59
C ASP A 583 4.10 -19.40 -20.21
N LEU A 584 4.55 -18.59 -19.24
CA LEU A 584 5.50 -19.11 -18.24
C LEU A 584 4.77 -20.15 -17.36
N SER A 585 4.42 -21.28 -17.97
CA SER A 585 3.76 -22.40 -17.32
C SER A 585 4.70 -23.01 -16.28
N THR A 586 4.12 -23.73 -15.30
CA THR A 586 4.93 -24.48 -14.33
C THR A 586 5.85 -25.50 -15.00
N GLY A 587 5.43 -26.07 -16.15
CA GLY A 587 6.25 -26.99 -16.94
C GLY A 587 7.44 -26.31 -17.63
N PHE A 588 7.26 -25.09 -18.13
CA PHE A 588 8.37 -24.31 -18.72
C PHE A 588 9.39 -23.87 -17.67
N LEU A 589 8.94 -23.49 -16.45
CA LEU A 589 9.85 -23.19 -15.34
C LEU A 589 10.71 -24.39 -14.96
N GLU A 590 10.12 -25.58 -14.94
CA GLU A 590 10.83 -26.82 -14.66
C GLU A 590 11.85 -27.14 -15.75
N SER A 591 11.45 -27.08 -17.03
CA SER A 591 12.35 -27.37 -18.16
C SER A 591 13.48 -26.35 -18.31
N ALA A 592 13.26 -25.08 -17.94
CA ALA A 592 14.29 -24.05 -18.02
C ALA A 592 15.31 -24.11 -16.88
N LEU A 593 14.90 -24.53 -15.68
CA LEU A 593 15.77 -24.57 -14.49
C LEU A 593 16.39 -25.94 -14.24
N ALA A 594 15.79 -27.04 -14.73
CA ALA A 594 16.33 -28.39 -14.56
C ALA A 594 17.75 -28.60 -15.14
N PRO A 595 18.15 -28.02 -16.29
CA PRO A 595 19.49 -28.17 -16.86
C PRO A 595 20.62 -27.61 -15.98
N LEU A 596 20.29 -26.74 -15.01
CA LEU A 596 21.26 -26.26 -14.02
C LEU A 596 21.81 -27.41 -13.17
N ALA A 597 21.10 -28.53 -13.05
CA ALA A 597 21.55 -29.71 -12.30
C ALA A 597 22.66 -30.50 -13.01
N GLU A 598 22.76 -30.40 -14.34
CA GLU A 598 23.75 -31.12 -15.16
C GLU A 598 25.17 -30.57 -14.96
N HIS A 599 25.26 -29.27 -14.64
CA HIS A 599 26.50 -28.54 -14.44
C HIS A 599 27.02 -28.62 -12.99
N LEU A 600 26.34 -29.38 -12.12
CA LEU A 600 26.71 -29.57 -10.72
C LEU A 600 27.40 -30.92 -10.53
N SER A 601 28.53 -30.93 -9.84
CA SER A 601 29.22 -32.14 -9.41
C SER A 601 28.72 -32.67 -8.05
N CYS A 602 28.22 -31.78 -7.18
CA CYS A 602 27.78 -32.12 -5.82
C CYS A 602 26.31 -32.58 -5.75
N ASP A 603 26.05 -33.74 -5.14
CA ASP A 603 24.71 -34.31 -5.00
C ASP A 603 23.79 -33.51 -4.07
N LEU A 604 24.33 -32.89 -3.02
CA LEU A 604 23.56 -32.02 -2.11
C LEU A 604 23.09 -30.74 -2.80
N CYS A 605 23.94 -30.14 -3.65
CA CYS A 605 23.55 -29.02 -4.51
C CYS A 605 22.48 -29.41 -5.51
N LYS A 606 22.56 -30.61 -6.11
CA LYS A 606 21.51 -31.13 -7.02
C LYS A 606 20.18 -31.33 -6.30
N GLN A 607 20.20 -31.90 -5.10
CA GLN A 607 18.98 -32.07 -4.28
C GLN A 607 18.40 -30.71 -3.88
N GLY A 608 19.22 -29.79 -3.37
CA GLY A 608 18.79 -28.44 -3.00
C GLY A 608 18.20 -27.66 -4.18
N LEU A 609 18.76 -27.82 -5.38
CA LEU A 609 18.20 -27.25 -6.61
C LEU A 609 16.84 -27.88 -6.98
N LYS A 610 16.72 -29.21 -6.97
CA LYS A 610 15.45 -29.91 -7.27
C LYS A 610 14.35 -29.51 -6.29
N ASP A 611 14.66 -29.48 -4.99
CA ASP A 611 13.70 -29.06 -3.96
C ASP A 611 13.32 -27.60 -4.12
N ARG A 612 14.28 -26.76 -4.52
CA ARG A 612 14.00 -25.35 -4.79
C ARG A 612 13.07 -25.15 -5.99
N ILE A 613 13.27 -25.89 -7.08
CA ILE A 613 12.42 -25.87 -8.28
C ILE A 613 11.00 -26.35 -7.92
N LYS A 614 10.86 -27.45 -7.19
CA LYS A 614 9.54 -27.92 -6.69
C LYS A 614 8.84 -26.85 -5.85
N ASN A 615 9.56 -26.25 -4.90
CA ASN A 615 9.03 -25.17 -4.07
C ASN A 615 8.66 -23.92 -4.90
N LEU A 616 9.42 -23.61 -5.94
CA LEU A 616 9.13 -22.52 -6.86
C LEU A 616 7.82 -22.80 -7.61
N ILE A 617 7.65 -23.99 -8.17
CA ILE A 617 6.43 -24.39 -8.90
C ILE A 617 5.18 -24.29 -8.01
N VAL A 618 5.28 -24.74 -6.76
CA VAL A 618 4.20 -24.59 -5.78
C VAL A 618 3.93 -23.12 -5.50
N GLN A 619 4.95 -22.31 -5.22
CA GLN A 619 4.79 -20.87 -4.97
C GLN A 619 4.26 -20.10 -6.19
N TRP A 620 4.56 -20.59 -7.40
CA TRP A 620 4.12 -20.02 -8.66
C TRP A 620 2.62 -20.26 -8.90
N SER A 621 2.15 -21.47 -8.60
CA SER A 621 0.75 -21.88 -8.76
C SER A 621 -0.16 -21.46 -7.59
N VAL A 622 0.38 -21.31 -6.38
CA VAL A 622 -0.42 -21.02 -5.18
C VAL A 622 -0.94 -19.58 -5.16
N VAL A 623 -2.27 -19.46 -5.23
CA VAL A 623 -3.00 -18.25 -4.84
C VAL A 623 -3.16 -18.31 -3.32
N LYS A 624 -2.49 -17.41 -2.58
CA LYS A 624 -2.61 -17.37 -1.11
C LYS A 624 -4.04 -17.03 -0.70
N ARG A 625 -4.87 -18.06 -0.49
CA ARG A 625 -6.18 -17.93 0.17
C ARG A 625 -5.92 -17.42 1.58
N ARG A 626 -6.46 -16.26 1.94
CA ARG A 626 -6.54 -15.93 3.37
C ARG A 626 -7.53 -16.92 3.97
N PRO A 627 -7.28 -17.49 5.16
CA PRO A 627 -8.34 -18.17 5.87
C PRO A 627 -9.48 -17.16 6.00
N SER A 628 -10.64 -17.53 5.44
CA SER A 628 -11.90 -16.89 5.79
C SER A 628 -11.99 -16.97 7.31
N TYR A 629 -12.15 -15.81 7.96
CA TYR A 629 -12.66 -15.81 9.32
C TYR A 629 -14.06 -16.43 9.21
N THR A 630 -14.15 -17.73 9.46
CA THR A 630 -15.40 -18.39 9.79
C THR A 630 -15.86 -17.71 11.07
N HIS A 631 -16.97 -16.98 10.98
CA HIS A 631 -17.79 -16.71 12.15
C HIS A 631 -18.25 -18.06 12.70
N ILE A 632 -17.55 -18.55 13.72
CA ILE A 632 -18.07 -19.36 14.82
C ILE A 632 -17.42 -18.81 16.09
#